data_AF-A0A4U2ZFQ1-F1
#
_entry.id   AF-A0A4U2ZFQ1-F1
#
_cell.length_a   1.000
_cell.length_b   1.000
_cell.length_c   1.000
_cell.angle_alpha   90.00
_cell.angle_beta   90.00
_cell.angle_gamma   90.00
#
_symmetry.space_group_name_H-M   'P 1'
#
loop_
_entity.id
_entity.type
_entity.pdbx_description
1 polymer ?
#
loop_
_entity_poly.entity_id
_entity_poly.type
_entity_poly.pdbx_seq_one_letter_code
_entity_poly.pdbx_strand_id
1 'polypeptide(L)' 'MTKKKIEDFLTNTEKEKLLENYKCLRAARTKSEANYFGEAVNHLLNKAKQRIINDAGIHDENAATVQSKRKAL' A
#
# COMPACT_ATOMS: atom_id res chain seq x y z
N MET A 1 -16.13 -6.96 17.64
CA MET A 1 -15.08 -6.21 16.91
C MET A 1 -15.67 -5.66 15.63
N THR A 2 -15.67 -4.34 15.44
CA THR A 2 -16.04 -3.72 14.17
C THR A 2 -15.01 -4.14 13.12
N LYS A 3 -15.45 -4.77 12.02
CA LYS A 3 -14.56 -5.09 10.89
C LYS A 3 -14.12 -3.79 10.22
N LYS A 4 -12.99 -3.21 10.67
CA LYS A 4 -12.34 -2.08 9.98
C LYS A 4 -11.88 -2.54 8.60
N LYS A 5 -12.13 -1.74 7.57
CA LYS A 5 -11.63 -1.97 6.20
C LYS A 5 -10.22 -1.41 6.07
N ILE A 6 -9.47 -1.86 5.05
CA ILE A 6 -8.13 -1.33 4.76
C ILE A 6 -8.14 0.20 4.54
N GLU A 7 -9.23 0.72 4.00
CA GLU A 7 -9.44 2.15 3.79
C GLU A 7 -9.49 2.92 5.11
N ASP A 8 -9.97 2.33 6.21
CA ASP A 8 -10.01 3.00 7.51
C ASP A 8 -8.61 3.32 8.07
N PHE A 9 -7.57 2.70 7.51
CA PHE A 9 -6.17 2.92 7.87
C PHE A 9 -5.47 3.92 6.93
N LEU A 10 -6.19 4.51 5.98
CA LEU A 10 -5.72 5.58 5.10
C LEU A 10 -6.29 6.93 5.55
N THR A 11 -5.50 8.00 5.38
CA THR A 11 -6.02 9.36 5.55
C THR A 11 -6.99 9.70 4.41
N ASN A 12 -7.82 10.73 4.58
CA ASN A 12 -8.76 11.16 3.53
C ASN A 12 -8.04 11.45 2.21
N THR A 13 -6.91 12.16 2.26
CA THR A 13 -6.08 12.44 1.09
C THR A 13 -5.51 11.18 0.44
N GLU A 14 -5.11 10.18 1.24
CA GLU A 14 -4.61 8.90 0.71
C GLU A 14 -5.74 8.09 0.05
N LYS A 15 -6.97 8.15 0.58
CA LYS A 15 -8.15 7.54 -0.05
C LYS A 15 -8.47 8.17 -1.39
N GLU A 16 -8.45 9.50 -1.47
CA GLU A 16 -8.66 10.24 -2.72
C GLU A 16 -7.61 9.86 -3.76
N LYS A 17 -6.32 9.84 -3.37
CA LYS A 17 -5.24 9.39 -4.25
C LYS A 17 -5.40 7.94 -4.67
N LEU A 18 -5.80 7.04 -3.77
CA LEU A 18 -6.02 5.64 -4.11
C LEU A 18 -7.11 5.50 -5.18
N LEU A 19 -8.24 6.20 -5.01
CA LEU A 19 -9.34 6.21 -5.97
C LEU A 19 -8.93 6.79 -7.32
N GLU A 20 -8.20 7.91 -7.33
CA GLU A 20 -7.71 8.53 -8.56
C GLU A 20 -6.73 7.61 -9.31
N ASN A 21 -5.73 7.07 -8.60
CA ASN A 21 -4.76 6.15 -9.21
C ASN A 21 -5.44 4.87 -9.72
N TYR A 22 -6.47 4.37 -9.02
CA TYR A 22 -7.22 3.20 -9.49
C TYR A 22 -8.03 3.51 -10.77
N LYS A 23 -8.64 4.70 -10.86
CA LYS A 23 -9.31 5.15 -12.09
C LYS A 23 -8.30 5.25 -13.26
N CYS A 24 -7.15 5.85 -13.02
CA CYS A 24 -6.09 5.98 -14.02
C CYS A 24 -5.50 4.63 -14.43
N LEU A 25 -5.30 3.70 -13.48
CA LEU A 25 -4.88 2.33 -13.77
C LEU A 25 -5.89 1.60 -14.66
N ARG A 26 -7.18 1.75 -14.37
CA ARG A 26 -8.25 1.15 -15.19
C ARG A 26 -8.33 1.76 -16.60
N ALA A 27 -7.98 3.04 -16.73
CA ALA A 27 -7.96 3.76 -18.00
C ALA A 27 -6.62 3.64 -18.75
N ALA A 28 -5.60 3.03 -18.14
CA ALA A 28 -4.26 2.93 -18.71
C ALA A 28 -4.29 2.21 -20.06
N ARG A 29 -3.66 2.81 -21.06
CA ARG A 29 -3.61 2.28 -22.43
C ARG A 29 -2.28 1.61 -22.74
N THR A 30 -1.24 1.95 -21.97
CA THR A 30 0.09 1.39 -22.12
C THR A 30 0.53 0.62 -20.89
N LYS A 31 1.45 -0.33 -21.07
CA LYS A 31 2.08 -1.06 -19.97
C LYS A 31 2.82 -0.13 -19.01
N SER A 32 3.41 0.95 -19.54
CA SER A 32 4.14 1.93 -18.71
C SER A 32 3.20 2.69 -17.77
N GLU A 33 2.05 3.15 -18.28
CA GLU A 33 1.02 3.79 -17.44
C GLU A 33 0.44 2.82 -16.42
N ALA A 34 0.13 1.59 -16.84
CA ALA A 34 -0.39 0.57 -15.93
C ALA A 34 0.60 0.25 -14.80
N ASN A 35 1.90 0.19 -15.12
CA ASN A 35 2.95 0.00 -14.11
C ASN A 35 3.03 1.20 -13.16
N TYR A 36 3.00 2.43 -13.69
CA TYR A 36 3.07 3.64 -12.88
C TYR A 36 1.91 3.75 -11.88
N PHE A 37 0.67 3.67 -12.37
CA PHE A 37 -0.51 3.75 -11.51
C PHE A 37 -0.65 2.51 -10.62
N GLY A 38 -0.24 1.33 -11.11
CA GLY A 38 -0.21 0.09 -10.33
C GLY A 38 0.75 0.19 -9.14
N GLU A 39 1.94 0.76 -9.34
CA GLU A 39 2.91 0.99 -8.27
C GLU A 39 2.37 2.01 -7.24
N ALA A 40 1.73 3.08 -7.70
CA ALA A 40 1.10 4.07 -6.81
C ALA A 40 0.00 3.47 -5.95
N VAL A 41 -0.90 2.66 -6.53
CA VAL A 41 -1.93 1.90 -5.79
C VAL A 41 -1.28 0.95 -4.79
N ASN A 42 -0.28 0.17 -5.23
CA ASN A 42 0.37 -0.81 -4.37
C ASN A 42 1.09 -0.15 -3.19
N HIS A 43 1.73 1.01 -3.40
CA HIS A 43 2.38 1.79 -2.35
C HIS A 43 1.39 2.21 -1.25
N LEU A 44 0.23 2.75 -1.64
CA LEU A 44 -0.80 3.17 -0.70
C LEU A 44 -1.39 1.99 0.07
N LEU A 45 -1.66 0.87 -0.60
CA LEU A 45 -2.14 -0.34 0.05
C LEU A 45 -1.11 -0.93 1.03
N ASN A 46 0.17 -0.90 0.67
CA ASN A 46 1.23 -1.39 1.55
C ASN A 46 1.37 -0.53 2.80
N LYS A 47 1.22 0.79 2.66
CA LYS A 47 1.19 1.72 3.79
C LYS A 47 0.02 1.46 4.73
N ALA A 48 -1.17 1.21 4.19
CA ALA A 48 -2.33 0.80 4.98
C ALA A 48 -2.08 -0.51 5.73
N LYS A 49 -1.50 -1.52 5.06
CA LYS A 49 -1.13 -2.81 5.68
C LYS A 49 -0.17 -2.62 6.86
N GLN A 50 0.88 -1.81 6.70
CA GLN A 50 1.81 -1.53 7.80
C GLN A 50 1.12 -0.88 8.99
N ARG A 51 0.18 0.05 8.75
CA ARG A 51 -0.61 0.66 9.83
C ARG A 51 -1.54 -0.33 10.51
N ILE A 52 -2.15 -1.26 9.76
CA ILE A 52 -2.96 -2.35 10.32
C ILE A 52 -2.13 -3.24 11.25
N ILE A 53 -0.95 -3.64 10.77
CA ILE A 53 -0.01 -4.48 11.53
C ILE A 53 0.39 -3.77 12.84
N ASN A 54 0.72 -2.47 12.76
CA ASN A 54 1.05 -1.65 13.92
C ASN A 54 -0.16 -1.46 14.87
N ASP A 55 -1.37 -1.18 14.37
CA ASP A 55 -2.61 -1.05 15.17
C ASP A 55 -2.96 -2.36 15.89
N ALA A 56 -2.68 -3.50 15.25
CA ALA A 56 -2.87 -4.82 15.83
C ALA A 56 -1.78 -5.23 16.84
N GLY A 57 -0.73 -4.42 17.02
CA GLY A 57 0.40 -4.75 17.88
C GLY A 57 1.19 -5.97 17.40
N ILE A 58 1.05 -6.33 16.12
CA ILE A 58 1.79 -7.43 15.51
C ILE A 58 3.19 -6.90 15.18
N HIS A 59 4.20 -7.32 15.93
CA HIS A 59 5.59 -7.05 15.54
C HIS A 59 5.90 -7.85 14.28
N ASP A 60 6.12 -7.17 13.16
CA ASP A 60 6.52 -7.80 11.91
C ASP A 60 8.00 -8.19 11.98
N GLU A 61 8.29 -9.37 12.54
CA GLU A 61 9.65 -9.93 12.64
C GLU A 61 10.27 -10.21 11.26
N ASN A 62 9.45 -10.30 10.20
CA ASN A 62 9.89 -10.53 8.82
C ASN A 62 10.38 -9.26 8.09
N ALA A 63 9.85 -8.08 8.41
CA ALA A 63 10.26 -6.81 7.81
C ALA A 63 11.70 -6.46 8.18
N ALA A 64 12.11 -6.76 9.41
CA ALA A 64 13.50 -6.61 9.87
C ALA A 64 14.47 -7.52 9.08
N THR A 65 14.00 -8.70 8.65
CA THR A 65 14.80 -9.67 7.90
C THR A 65 14.94 -9.28 6.42
N VAL A 66 13.90 -8.70 5.80
CA VAL A 66 13.96 -8.21 4.41
C VAL A 66 14.87 -6.98 4.28
N GLN A 67 14.86 -6.07 5.25
CA GLN A 67 15.75 -4.90 5.25
C GLN A 67 17.22 -5.29 5.45
N SER A 68 17.49 -6.34 6.24
CA SER A 68 18.84 -6.89 6.43
C SER A 68 19.40 -7.55 5.17
N LYS A 69 18.57 -8.26 4.39
CA LYS A 69 19.02 -8.88 3.12
C LYS A 69 19.33 -7.88 2.00
N ARG A 70 18.70 -6.70 1.98
CA ARG A 70 19.01 -5.64 1.00
C ARG A 70 20.26 -4.83 1.31
N LYS A 71 20.77 -4.85 2.54
CA LYS A 71 22.04 -4.20 2.93
C LYS A 71 23.28 -5.06 2.63
N ALA A 72 23.08 -6.33 2.29
CA ALA A 72 24.15 -7.31 2.09
C ALA A 72 24.39 -7.66 0.60
N LEU A 73 23.83 -6.88 -0.33
CA LEU A 73 24.01 -6.98 -1.78
C LEU A 73 24.57 -5.66 -2.33
#